data_AF-A0A6G3MF33-F1
#
_entry.id   AF-A0A6G3MF33-F1
#
_cell.length_a   1.000
_cell.length_b   1.000
_cell.length_c   1.000
_cell.angle_alpha   90.00
_cell.angle_beta   90.00
_cell.angle_gamma   90.00
#
_symmetry.space_group_name_H-M   'P 1'
#
loop_
_entity.id
_entity.type
_entity.pdbx_description
1 polymer ?
#
loop_
_entity_poly.entity_id
_entity_poly.type
_entity_poly.pdbx_seq_one_letter_code
_entity_poly.pdbx_strand_id
1 'polypeptide(L)'
;MRIGDSMEDLLDCATCETSTTSNYDEIIIFARYLKPRREQYSAALCMVFFKIRTWNNRVGLLSLNVIEECINQIGRTFLNVLFTNIYLNEIIKIIHPTYDGNSCTGDVRIKIIQLLHVWARKYPEYPKIEKVYNQLVITGVVKESDLIVSTASHF
;
A
#
# COMPACT_ATOMS: atom_id res chain seq x y z
N MET A 1 22.43 -2.27 -6.44
CA MET A 1 21.66 -2.15 -7.70
C MET A 1 22.43 -2.94 -8.74
N ARG A 2 21.87 -4.03 -9.26
CA ARG A 2 22.51 -4.78 -10.35
C ARG A 2 22.29 -3.97 -11.63
N ILE A 3 23.28 -3.96 -12.52
CA ILE A 3 23.25 -3.14 -13.73
C ILE A 3 22.19 -3.75 -14.67
N GLY A 4 21.14 -3.00 -14.99
CA GLY A 4 20.13 -3.39 -16.00
C GLY A 4 18.74 -3.75 -15.48
N ASP A 5 18.52 -3.81 -14.17
CA ASP A 5 17.20 -4.14 -13.61
C ASP A 5 16.16 -3.06 -13.93
N SER A 6 15.01 -3.46 -14.48
CA SER A 6 13.86 -2.58 -14.71
C SER A 6 13.10 -2.28 -13.40
N MET A 7 12.14 -1.34 -13.45
CA MET A 7 11.28 -1.08 -12.30
C MET A 7 10.45 -2.33 -11.95
N GLU A 8 9.97 -3.05 -12.97
CA GLU A 8 9.25 -4.31 -12.81
C GLU A 8 10.11 -5.36 -12.11
N ASP A 9 11.36 -5.56 -12.56
CA ASP A 9 12.27 -6.57 -11.97
C ASP A 9 12.54 -6.30 -10.49
N LEU A 10 12.77 -5.03 -10.13
CA LEU A 10 12.99 -4.64 -8.74
C LEU A 10 11.74 -4.86 -7.88
N LEU A 11 10.55 -4.58 -8.41
CA LEU A 11 9.31 -4.83 -7.68
C LEU A 11 9.05 -6.33 -7.51
N ASP A 12 9.36 -7.14 -8.52
CA ASP A 12 9.25 -8.59 -8.45
C ASP A 12 10.18 -9.17 -7.39
N CYS A 13 11.41 -8.66 -7.27
CA CYS A 13 12.31 -9.02 -6.17
C CYS A 13 11.74 -8.61 -4.80
N ALA A 14 11.27 -7.37 -4.66
CA ALA A 14 10.71 -6.83 -3.42
C ALA A 14 9.45 -7.57 -2.95
N THR A 15 8.72 -8.20 -3.87
CA THR A 15 7.47 -8.91 -3.60
C THR A 15 7.57 -10.42 -3.83
N CYS A 16 8.79 -10.96 -3.88
CA CYS A 16 9.02 -12.39 -4.11
C CYS A 16 8.44 -13.25 -2.98
N GLU A 17 7.50 -14.14 -3.32
CA GLU A 17 6.79 -15.00 -2.37
C GLU A 17 7.70 -16.07 -1.73
N THR A 18 8.70 -16.56 -2.47
CA THR A 18 9.57 -17.68 -2.08
C THR A 18 10.95 -17.22 -1.60
N SER A 19 11.15 -15.93 -1.35
CA SER A 19 12.44 -15.42 -0.91
C SER A 19 12.91 -16.14 0.35
N THR A 20 14.11 -16.70 0.30
CA THR A 20 14.80 -17.34 1.43
C THR A 20 15.44 -16.32 2.38
N THR A 21 15.42 -15.04 2.00
CA THR A 21 15.97 -13.90 2.76
C THR A 21 14.89 -12.83 2.95
N SER A 22 15.10 -11.89 3.89
CA SER A 22 14.14 -10.82 4.14
C SER A 22 14.00 -9.91 2.92
N ASN A 23 12.78 -9.75 2.40
CA ASN A 23 12.49 -8.84 1.27
C ASN A 23 12.71 -7.35 1.61
N TYR A 24 13.05 -7.02 2.87
CA TYR A 24 13.16 -5.64 3.34
C TYR A 24 14.23 -4.85 2.57
N ASP A 25 15.37 -5.48 2.27
CA ASP A 25 16.44 -4.83 1.53
C ASP A 25 16.03 -4.53 0.08
N GLU A 26 15.33 -5.46 -0.58
CA GLU A 26 14.78 -5.29 -1.92
C GLU A 26 13.72 -4.20 -1.96
N ILE A 27 12.87 -4.11 -0.93
CA ILE A 27 11.88 -3.05 -0.79
C ILE A 27 12.56 -1.67 -0.71
N ILE A 28 13.62 -1.53 0.11
CA ILE A 28 14.40 -0.30 0.19
C ILE A 28 15.07 0.03 -1.15
N ILE A 29 15.61 -0.98 -1.83
CA ILE A 29 16.25 -0.80 -3.15
C ILE A 29 15.22 -0.27 -4.16
N PHE A 30 14.02 -0.85 -4.21
CA PHE A 30 12.94 -0.38 -5.08
C PHE A 30 12.56 1.08 -4.77
N ALA A 31 12.34 1.40 -3.49
CA ALA A 31 11.95 2.75 -3.07
C ALA A 31 13.02 3.81 -3.46
N ARG A 32 14.31 3.47 -3.31
CA ARG A 32 15.44 4.35 -3.68
C ARG A 32 15.69 4.44 -5.18
N TYR A 33 15.20 3.48 -5.96
CA TYR A 33 15.32 3.47 -7.42
C TYR A 33 14.47 4.57 -8.07
N LEU A 34 13.29 4.87 -7.49
CA LEU A 34 12.36 5.86 -8.02
C LEU A 34 12.99 7.27 -8.02
N LYS A 35 13.02 7.90 -9.20
CA LYS A 35 13.43 9.30 -9.39
C LYS A 35 12.25 10.23 -9.10
N PRO A 36 12.53 11.50 -8.75
CA PRO A 36 11.49 12.44 -8.36
C PRO A 36 10.68 12.98 -9.54
N ARG A 37 9.89 12.10 -10.16
CA ARG A 37 9.00 12.38 -11.29
C ARG A 37 7.63 11.79 -11.03
N ARG A 38 6.58 12.59 -11.25
CA ARG A 38 5.19 12.18 -11.00
C ARG A 38 4.83 10.93 -11.81
N GLU A 39 5.25 10.87 -13.07
CA GLU A 39 4.97 9.75 -13.98
C GLU A 39 5.57 8.46 -13.46
N GLN A 40 6.77 8.53 -12.87
CA GLN A 40 7.46 7.38 -12.32
C GLN A 40 6.77 6.86 -11.06
N TYR A 41 6.33 7.75 -10.17
CA TYR A 41 5.55 7.36 -8.98
C TYR A 41 4.21 6.77 -9.38
N SER A 42 3.54 7.35 -10.38
CA SER A 42 2.27 6.84 -10.88
C SER A 42 2.42 5.43 -11.46
N ALA A 43 3.46 5.19 -12.26
CA ALA A 43 3.75 3.87 -12.82
C ALA A 43 4.03 2.83 -11.72
N ALA A 44 4.91 3.18 -10.76
CA ALA A 44 5.21 2.33 -9.61
C ALA A 44 3.94 1.99 -8.80
N LEU A 45 3.10 2.97 -8.51
CA LEU A 45 1.84 2.76 -7.80
C LEU A 45 0.91 1.82 -8.58
N CYS A 46 0.76 1.99 -9.89
CA CYS A 46 -0.07 1.09 -10.70
C CYS A 46 0.41 -0.37 -10.59
N MET A 47 1.72 -0.62 -10.68
CA MET A 47 2.29 -1.96 -10.54
C MET A 47 2.09 -2.53 -9.14
N VAL A 48 2.29 -1.71 -8.09
CA VAL A 48 2.10 -2.12 -6.70
C VAL A 48 0.62 -2.43 -6.42
N PHE A 49 -0.30 -1.60 -6.88
CA PHE A 49 -1.75 -1.82 -6.75
C PHE A 49 -2.23 -3.06 -7.49
N PHE A 50 -1.58 -3.43 -8.60
CA PHE A 50 -1.84 -4.69 -9.28
C PHE A 50 -1.44 -5.88 -8.40
N LYS A 51 -0.26 -5.83 -7.75
CA LYS A 51 0.19 -6.89 -6.83
C LYS A 51 -0.60 -6.97 -5.52
N ILE A 52 -1.14 -5.86 -5.02
CA ILE A 52 -2.03 -5.86 -3.83
C ILE A 52 -3.30 -6.68 -4.09
N ARG A 53 -3.80 -6.69 -5.33
CA ARG A 53 -4.99 -7.46 -5.77
C ARG A 53 -4.71 -8.93 -6.05
N THR A 54 -3.57 -9.47 -5.62
CA THR A 54 -3.32 -10.90 -5.79
C THR A 54 -3.99 -11.68 -4.66
N TRP A 55 -4.35 -12.93 -4.93
CA TRP A 55 -4.78 -13.88 -3.91
C TRP A 55 -3.62 -14.40 -3.04
N ASN A 56 -2.37 -14.07 -3.38
CA ASN A 56 -1.23 -14.38 -2.54
C ASN A 56 -1.11 -13.32 -1.42
N ASN A 57 -1.42 -13.77 -0.19
CA ASN A 57 -1.36 -12.95 1.01
C ASN A 57 0.01 -12.28 1.22
N ARG A 58 1.11 -13.04 1.08
CA ARG A 58 2.47 -12.54 1.28
C ARG A 58 2.80 -11.45 0.26
N VAL A 59 2.51 -11.68 -1.03
CA VAL A 59 2.76 -10.70 -2.10
C VAL A 59 1.98 -9.41 -1.84
N GLY A 60 0.71 -9.52 -1.44
CA GLY A 60 -0.11 -8.36 -1.10
C GLY A 60 0.44 -7.56 0.07
N LEU A 61 0.84 -8.24 1.16
CA LEU A 61 1.42 -7.59 2.35
C LEU A 61 2.79 -6.94 2.03
N LEU A 62 3.66 -7.62 1.29
CA LEU A 62 4.94 -7.05 0.85
C LEU A 62 4.72 -5.82 -0.04
N SER A 63 3.70 -5.85 -0.90
CA SER A 63 3.34 -4.71 -1.77
C SER A 63 2.89 -3.50 -0.95
N LEU A 64 2.17 -3.70 0.17
CA LEU A 64 1.84 -2.62 1.10
C LEU A 64 3.09 -2.07 1.79
N ASN A 65 4.03 -2.92 2.20
CA ASN A 65 5.31 -2.49 2.75
C ASN A 65 6.13 -1.68 1.73
N VAL A 66 6.05 -2.01 0.43
CA VAL A 66 6.65 -1.19 -0.64
C VAL A 66 6.07 0.23 -0.64
N ILE A 67 4.76 0.39 -0.46
CA ILE A 67 4.15 1.73 -0.35
C ILE A 67 4.69 2.47 0.88
N GLU A 68 4.70 1.83 2.04
CA GLU A 68 5.20 2.43 3.29
C GLU A 68 6.67 2.88 3.13
N GLU A 69 7.50 2.05 2.51
CA GLU A 69 8.92 2.38 2.32
C GLU A 69 9.15 3.44 1.24
N CYS A 70 8.36 3.46 0.16
CA CYS A 70 8.37 4.57 -0.79
C CYS A 70 8.04 5.89 -0.08
N ILE A 71 7.06 5.90 0.83
CA ILE A 71 6.75 7.09 1.64
C ILE A 71 7.94 7.47 2.53
N ASN A 72 8.61 6.51 3.17
CA ASN A 72 9.74 6.77 4.06
C ASN A 72 10.96 7.33 3.31
N GLN A 73 11.31 6.75 2.16
CA GLN A 73 12.51 7.16 1.40
C GLN A 73 12.28 8.44 0.58
N ILE A 74 11.07 8.67 0.07
CA ILE A 74 10.78 9.74 -0.89
C ILE A 74 10.02 10.92 -0.25
N GLY A 75 9.17 10.64 0.73
CA GLY A 75 8.41 11.64 1.47
C GLY A 75 7.28 12.29 0.66
N ARG A 76 7.10 13.60 0.88
CA ARG A 76 5.88 14.33 0.52
C ARG A 76 5.52 14.30 -0.96
N THR A 77 6.51 14.22 -1.85
CA THR A 77 6.24 14.18 -3.30
C THR A 77 5.53 12.89 -3.73
N PHE A 78 5.83 11.77 -3.07
CA PHE A 78 5.12 10.50 -3.28
C PHE A 78 3.71 10.53 -2.69
N LEU A 79 3.55 11.07 -1.47
CA LEU A 79 2.24 11.26 -0.83
C LEU A 79 1.28 12.10 -1.68
N ASN A 80 1.78 13.16 -2.33
CA ASN A 80 0.99 14.01 -3.23
C ASN A 80 0.44 13.25 -4.45
N VAL A 81 1.05 12.13 -4.84
CA VAL A 81 0.53 11.26 -5.90
C VAL A 81 -0.42 10.22 -5.30
N LEU A 82 0.04 9.48 -4.27
CA LEU A 82 -0.72 8.42 -3.62
C LEU A 82 -2.08 8.88 -3.08
N PHE A 83 -2.17 10.10 -2.53
CA PHE A 83 -3.43 10.61 -1.94
C PHE A 83 -4.27 11.45 -2.91
N THR A 84 -4.06 11.28 -4.22
CA THR A 84 -4.99 11.79 -5.23
C THR A 84 -6.28 10.96 -5.25
N ASN A 85 -7.36 11.53 -5.80
CA ASN A 85 -8.65 10.84 -5.87
C ASN A 85 -8.55 9.51 -6.64
N ILE A 86 -7.67 9.43 -7.64
CA ILE A 86 -7.50 8.23 -8.46
C ILE A 86 -7.06 7.06 -7.56
N TYR A 87 -5.94 7.20 -6.86
CA TYR A 87 -5.41 6.11 -6.04
C TYR A 87 -6.19 5.86 -4.75
N LEU A 88 -6.80 6.90 -4.15
CA LEU A 88 -7.74 6.69 -3.05
C LEU A 88 -8.97 5.87 -3.50
N ASN A 89 -9.50 6.12 -4.71
CA ASN A 89 -10.57 5.31 -5.26
C ASN A 89 -10.11 3.88 -5.57
N GLU A 90 -8.87 3.68 -6.02
CA GLU A 90 -8.30 2.34 -6.21
C GLU A 90 -8.22 1.58 -4.87
N ILE A 91 -7.79 2.24 -3.79
CA ILE A 91 -7.81 1.66 -2.44
C ILE A 91 -9.22 1.24 -2.04
N ILE A 92 -10.22 2.12 -2.23
CA ILE A 92 -11.62 1.82 -1.92
C ILE A 92 -12.10 0.59 -2.71
N LYS A 93 -11.84 0.52 -4.02
CA LYS A 93 -12.25 -0.61 -4.86
C LYS A 93 -11.70 -1.94 -4.37
N ILE A 94 -10.45 -1.96 -3.88
CA ILE A 94 -9.79 -3.17 -3.37
C ILE A 94 -10.48 -3.71 -2.12
N ILE A 95 -10.90 -2.84 -1.20
CA ILE A 95 -11.44 -3.26 0.11
C ILE A 95 -12.96 -3.35 0.15
N HIS A 96 -13.66 -2.72 -0.80
CA HIS A 96 -15.11 -2.61 -0.76
C HIS A 96 -15.78 -3.85 -1.37
N PRO A 97 -16.72 -4.51 -0.66
CA PRO A 97 -17.31 -5.79 -1.04
C PRO A 97 -18.01 -5.79 -2.42
N THR A 98 -18.53 -4.64 -2.87
CA THR A 98 -19.30 -4.51 -4.13
C THR A 98 -18.47 -4.12 -5.36
N TYR A 99 -17.16 -3.88 -5.21
CA TYR A 99 -16.26 -3.66 -6.35
C TYR A 99 -15.43 -4.93 -6.55
N ASP A 100 -14.14 -4.86 -6.24
CA ASP A 100 -13.24 -6.00 -6.27
C ASP A 100 -13.17 -6.63 -4.87
N GLY A 101 -14.30 -6.72 -4.16
CA GLY A 101 -14.41 -7.06 -2.74
C GLY A 101 -13.89 -8.42 -2.30
N ASN A 102 -13.46 -9.24 -3.27
CA ASN A 102 -12.81 -10.53 -3.10
C ASN A 102 -11.44 -10.57 -3.80
N SER A 103 -10.87 -9.45 -4.23
CA SER A 103 -9.61 -9.43 -4.99
C SER A 103 -8.36 -9.49 -4.12
N CYS A 104 -8.48 -9.31 -2.81
CA CYS A 104 -7.36 -9.45 -1.89
C CYS A 104 -7.74 -10.31 -0.70
N THR A 105 -6.73 -10.86 -0.04
CA THR A 105 -6.92 -11.68 1.16
C THR A 105 -7.39 -10.86 2.36
N GLY A 106 -7.99 -11.50 3.36
CA GLY A 106 -8.50 -10.84 4.56
C GLY A 106 -7.44 -9.99 5.29
N ASP A 107 -6.21 -10.51 5.44
CA ASP A 107 -5.16 -9.77 6.15
C ASP A 107 -4.68 -8.54 5.37
N VAL A 108 -4.60 -8.65 4.04
CA VAL A 108 -4.25 -7.52 3.16
C VAL A 108 -5.32 -6.42 3.29
N ARG A 109 -6.61 -6.79 3.26
CA ARG A 109 -7.71 -5.86 3.49
C ARG A 109 -7.60 -5.18 4.87
N ILE A 110 -7.37 -5.95 5.93
CA ILE A 110 -7.22 -5.42 7.30
C ILE A 110 -6.04 -4.44 7.37
N LYS A 111 -4.88 -4.79 6.80
CA LYS A 111 -3.70 -3.92 6.78
C LYS A 111 -3.96 -2.62 6.01
N ILE A 112 -4.69 -2.65 4.89
CA ILE A 112 -5.09 -1.42 4.17
C ILE A 112 -5.95 -0.51 5.05
N ILE A 113 -6.93 -1.06 5.76
CA ILE A 113 -7.80 -0.31 6.67
C ILE A 113 -6.97 0.34 7.79
N GLN A 114 -6.05 -0.42 8.38
CA GLN A 114 -5.12 0.09 9.40
C GLN A 114 -4.23 1.22 8.84
N LEU A 115 -3.71 1.09 7.62
CA LEU A 115 -2.91 2.12 6.97
C LEU A 115 -3.70 3.40 6.74
N LEU A 116 -4.94 3.31 6.23
CA LEU A 116 -5.82 4.48 6.09
C LEU A 116 -6.04 5.18 7.44
N HIS A 117 -6.25 4.40 8.50
CA HIS A 117 -6.44 4.91 9.85
C HIS A 117 -5.20 5.62 10.41
N VAL A 118 -4.02 5.06 10.18
CA VAL A 118 -2.73 5.65 10.59
C VAL A 118 -2.42 6.89 9.76
N TRP A 119 -2.56 6.81 8.44
CA TRP A 119 -2.26 7.92 7.53
C TRP A 119 -3.19 9.12 7.73
N ALA A 120 -4.47 8.90 8.04
CA ALA A 120 -5.41 9.99 8.36
C ALA A 120 -4.94 10.84 9.55
N ARG A 121 -4.30 10.23 10.55
CA ARG A 121 -3.73 10.95 11.70
C ARG A 121 -2.33 11.49 11.46
N LYS A 122 -1.50 10.71 10.77
CA LYS A 122 -0.10 11.06 10.51
C LYS A 122 0.03 12.23 9.53
N TYR A 123 -0.91 12.35 8.59
CA TYR A 123 -0.87 13.36 7.53
C TYR A 123 -2.18 14.17 7.46
N PRO A 124 -2.51 14.98 8.49
CA PRO A 124 -3.76 15.73 8.56
C PRO A 124 -3.91 16.77 7.43
N GLU A 125 -2.81 17.15 6.76
CA GLU A 125 -2.83 18.01 5.57
C GLU A 125 -3.45 17.34 4.33
N TYR A 126 -3.73 16.04 4.38
CA TYR A 126 -4.46 15.28 3.35
C TYR A 126 -5.83 14.83 3.88
N PRO A 127 -6.80 15.76 4.08
CA PRO A 127 -8.10 15.48 4.72
C PRO A 127 -8.96 14.45 3.95
N LYS A 128 -8.63 14.19 2.69
CA LYS A 128 -9.31 13.18 1.88
C LYS A 128 -9.15 11.77 2.44
N ILE A 129 -8.02 11.45 3.09
CA ILE A 129 -7.78 10.13 3.67
C ILE A 129 -8.77 9.87 4.80
N GLU A 130 -8.91 10.83 5.73
CA GLU A 130 -9.87 10.76 6.82
C GLU A 130 -11.31 10.64 6.30
N LYS A 131 -11.66 11.42 5.28
CA LYS A 131 -12.98 11.32 4.63
C LYS A 131 -13.24 9.91 4.09
N VAL A 132 -12.27 9.32 3.38
CA VAL A 132 -12.39 7.95 2.85
C VAL A 132 -12.54 6.94 3.97
N TYR A 133 -11.68 7.01 5.00
CA TYR A 133 -11.75 6.12 6.15
C TYR A 133 -13.12 6.20 6.85
N ASN A 134 -13.59 7.40 7.16
CA ASN A 134 -14.88 7.61 7.81
C ASN A 134 -16.05 7.14 6.94
N GLN A 135 -15.99 7.34 5.62
CA GLN A 135 -17.00 6.81 4.70
C GLN A 135 -17.07 5.28 4.76
N LEU A 136 -15.93 4.60 4.77
CA LEU A 136 -15.87 3.13 4.87
C LEU A 136 -16.40 2.60 6.21
N VAL A 137 -16.20 3.35 7.30
CA VAL A 137 -16.81 3.04 8.61
C VAL A 137 -18.32 3.23 8.56
N ILE A 138 -18.79 4.37 8.05
CA ILE A 138 -20.23 4.70 7.96
C ILE A 138 -20.99 3.67 7.12
N THR A 139 -20.40 3.21 6.01
CA THR A 139 -21.03 2.21 5.14
C THR A 139 -20.88 0.77 5.65
N GLY A 140 -20.26 0.57 6.82
CA GLY A 140 -20.08 -0.75 7.43
C GLY A 140 -19.05 -1.64 6.72
N VAL A 141 -18.24 -1.06 5.84
CA VAL A 141 -17.13 -1.76 5.17
C VAL A 141 -15.99 -2.00 6.15
N VAL A 142 -15.70 -1.05 7.04
CA VAL A 142 -14.79 -1.25 8.18
C VAL A 142 -15.62 -1.64 9.40
N LYS A 143 -15.33 -2.81 9.98
CA LYS A 143 -15.99 -3.29 11.20
C LYS A 143 -15.07 -3.13 12.40
N GLU A 144 -15.65 -3.10 13.60
CA GLU A 144 -14.87 -3.00 14.85
C GLU A 144 -13.86 -4.15 15.01
N SER A 145 -14.20 -5.35 14.52
CA SER A 145 -13.28 -6.50 14.46
C SER A 145 -12.03 -6.27 13.60
N ASP A 146 -12.11 -5.40 12.59
CA ASP A 146 -10.96 -5.06 11.73
C ASP A 146 -9.94 -4.15 12.45
N LEU A 147 -10.35 -3.50 13.56
CA LEU A 147 -9.54 -2.54 14.31
C LEU A 147 -8.81 -3.15 15.52
N ILE A 148 -9.33 -4.27 16.05
CA ILE A 148 -8.87 -4.85 17.32
C ILE A 148 -7.50 -5.56 17.21
N VAL A 149 -7.05 -5.93 16.00
CA VAL A 149 -5.79 -6.67 15.81
C VAL A 149 -4.53 -5.84 16.13
N SER A 150 -4.62 -4.50 16.22
CA SER A 150 -3.44 -3.63 16.43
C SER A 150 -3.05 -3.38 17.90
N THR A 151 -3.75 -3.94 18.89
CA THR A 151 -3.39 -3.70 20.32
C THR A 151 -2.38 -4.70 20.90
N ALA A 152 -1.93 -5.68 20.10
CA ALA A 152 -0.97 -6.68 20.55
C ALA A 152 0.25 -6.77 19.62
N SER A 153 1.04 -5.71 19.51
CA SER A 153 2.47 -5.77 19.15
C SER A 153 3.12 -4.45 19.55
N HIS A 154 4.00 -4.54 20.55
CA HIS A 154 4.66 -3.44 21.23
C HIS A 154 5.61 -2.62 20.31
N PHE A 155 5.86 -1.39 20.79
CA PHE A 155 6.93 -0.45 20.48
C PHE A 155 8.16 -0.98 19.75
#